data_AF-A0A9W9A6I3-F1
#
_entry.id   AF-A0A9W9A6I3-F1
#
_cell.length_a   1.000
_cell.length_b   1.000
_cell.length_c   1.000
_cell.angle_alpha   90.00
_cell.angle_beta   90.00
_cell.angle_gamma   90.00
#
_symmetry.space_group_name_H-M   'P 1'
#
loop_
_entity.id
_entity.type
_entity.pdbx_description
1 polymer ?
#
loop_
_entity_poly.entity_id
_entity_poly.type
_entity_poly.pdbx_seq_one_letter_code
_entity_poly.pdbx_strand_id
1 'polypeptide(L)'
;MPMNYFQQRIREGMNDVVEEHVTPMFSSIVVERTTNVPFKPGASLKAIKNSALLHPSQKRIVTAREVSRCQGFPDWYTFLKAANLKEDVRRAYKQIGNAVPVPLAFALGQSLFDALITTRDRFGRAGSPDI
;
A
#
# COMPACT_ATOMS: atom_id res chain seq x y z
N MET A 1 16.40 0.40 32.92
CA MET A 1 15.40 -0.60 32.44
C MET A 1 16.08 -1.54 31.45
N PRO A 2 15.71 -2.83 31.38
CA PRO A 2 16.29 -3.76 30.40
C PRO A 2 15.93 -3.36 28.96
N MET A 3 16.89 -3.47 28.03
CA MET A 3 16.71 -3.12 26.61
C MET A 3 15.91 -4.17 25.86
N ASN A 4 15.04 -3.73 24.95
CA ASN A 4 14.36 -4.63 24.02
C ASN A 4 15.29 -5.05 22.85
N TYR A 5 14.92 -6.11 22.15
CA TYR A 5 15.70 -6.70 21.05
C TYR A 5 16.08 -5.68 19.95
N PHE A 6 15.16 -4.78 19.62
CA PHE A 6 15.40 -3.74 18.62
C PHE A 6 16.47 -2.74 19.09
N GLN A 7 16.44 -2.36 20.35
CA GLN A 7 17.44 -1.47 20.95
C GLN A 7 18.82 -2.13 20.98
N GLN A 8 18.91 -3.44 21.26
CA GLN A 8 20.19 -4.17 21.22
C GLN A 8 20.81 -4.13 19.83
N ARG A 9 20.03 -4.39 18.78
CA ARG A 9 20.50 -4.35 17.38
C ARG A 9 20.98 -2.98 16.92
N ILE A 10 20.29 -1.90 17.31
CA ILE A 10 20.67 -0.53 16.91
C ILE A 10 21.97 -0.10 17.60
N ARG A 11 22.26 -0.66 18.78
CA ARG A 11 23.43 -0.33 19.60
C ARG A 11 24.63 -1.25 19.40
N GLU A 12 24.50 -2.25 18.52
CA GLU A 12 25.58 -3.19 18.22
C GLU A 12 26.77 -2.45 17.62
N GLY A 13 27.86 -2.31 18.41
CA GLY A 13 29.07 -1.59 18.01
C GLY A 13 29.17 -0.12 18.46
N MET A 14 28.23 0.39 19.27
CA MET A 14 28.28 1.75 19.83
C MET A 14 28.72 1.72 21.30
N ASN A 15 29.82 2.39 21.66
CA ASN A 15 30.37 2.45 23.02
C ASN A 15 29.86 3.64 23.85
N ASP A 16 28.93 4.43 23.33
CA ASP A 16 28.43 5.64 24.00
C ASP A 16 27.44 5.30 25.13
N VAL A 17 27.64 5.92 26.29
CA VAL A 17 26.71 5.85 27.43
C VAL A 17 25.59 6.85 27.19
N VAL A 18 24.37 6.36 26.95
CA VAL A 18 23.20 7.22 26.65
C VAL A 18 22.29 7.27 27.88
N GLU A 19 22.21 8.45 28.51
CA GLU A 19 21.38 8.68 29.71
C GLU A 19 19.89 8.79 29.38
N GLU A 20 19.51 9.38 28.25
CA GLU A 20 18.11 9.54 27.84
C GLU A 20 17.92 9.19 26.35
N HIS A 21 17.56 7.94 26.07
CA HIS A 21 17.25 7.51 24.71
C HIS A 21 15.81 7.92 24.33
N VAL A 22 15.65 9.09 23.70
CA VAL A 22 14.37 9.49 23.11
C VAL A 22 14.31 8.99 21.66
N THR A 23 13.59 7.89 21.43
CA THR A 23 13.07 7.62 20.08
C THR A 23 12.01 8.69 19.78
N PRO A 24 12.11 9.45 18.68
CA PRO A 24 11.01 10.32 18.28
C PRO A 24 9.75 9.47 18.08
N MET A 25 8.72 9.76 18.86
CA MET A 25 7.42 9.08 18.77
C MET A 25 6.74 9.49 17.46
N PHE A 26 6.07 8.53 16.83
CA PHE A 26 5.14 8.87 15.75
C PHE A 26 4.06 9.80 16.29
N SER A 27 3.54 10.67 15.42
CA SER A 27 2.41 11.51 15.81
C SER A 27 1.22 10.65 16.23
N SER A 28 0.49 11.10 17.25
CA SER A 28 -0.67 10.39 17.80
C SER A 28 -1.65 9.98 16.70
N ILE A 29 -1.88 10.85 15.71
CA ILE A 29 -2.78 10.55 14.59
C ILE A 29 -2.30 9.39 13.70
N VAL A 30 -0.98 9.21 13.53
CA VAL A 30 -0.44 8.07 12.77
C VAL A 30 -0.67 6.80 13.56
N VAL A 31 -0.40 6.83 14.87
CA VAL A 31 -0.61 5.68 15.74
C VAL A 31 -2.09 5.30 15.82
N GLU A 32 -3.00 6.27 16.03
CA GLU A 32 -4.47 6.05 16.05
C GLU A 32 -4.97 5.38 14.76
N ARG A 33 -4.44 5.82 13.61
CA ARG A 33 -4.81 5.27 12.30
C ARG A 33 -4.29 3.85 12.07
N THR A 34 -3.16 3.49 12.67
CA THR A 34 -2.60 2.14 12.51
C THR A 34 -3.28 1.17 13.48
N THR A 35 -3.49 1.58 14.73
CA THR A 35 -4.05 0.71 15.78
C THR A 35 -5.58 0.63 15.73
N ASN A 36 -6.25 1.53 15.00
CA ASN A 36 -7.70 1.71 15.05
C ASN A 36 -8.24 1.96 16.48
N VAL A 37 -7.37 2.48 17.36
CA VAL A 37 -7.72 2.84 18.73
C VAL A 37 -7.68 4.37 18.85
N PRO A 38 -8.80 5.05 19.14
CA PRO A 38 -8.81 6.49 19.39
C PRO A 38 -8.09 6.80 20.71
N PHE A 39 -7.15 7.75 20.73
CA PHE A 39 -6.46 8.16 21.96
C PHE A 39 -7.07 9.41 22.59
N LYS A 40 -7.94 10.14 21.88
CA LYS A 40 -8.66 11.29 22.44
C LYS A 40 -9.95 10.87 23.15
N PRO A 41 -10.23 11.38 24.37
CA PRO A 41 -11.50 11.14 25.06
C PRO A 41 -12.70 11.57 24.19
N GLY A 42 -13.69 10.69 24.02
CA GLY A 42 -14.90 10.96 23.22
C GLY A 42 -14.75 10.82 21.69
N ALA A 43 -13.57 10.40 21.19
CA ALA A 43 -13.39 10.18 19.77
C ALA A 43 -14.03 8.87 19.28
N SER A 44 -14.83 8.94 18.21
CA SER A 44 -15.41 7.78 17.52
C SER A 44 -14.42 7.22 16.49
N LEU A 45 -14.44 5.90 16.25
CA LEU A 45 -13.70 5.29 15.14
C LEU A 45 -14.01 5.94 13.78
N LYS A 46 -15.22 6.52 13.61
CA LYS A 46 -15.59 7.28 12.40
C LYS A 46 -14.70 8.51 12.16
N ALA A 47 -14.07 9.05 13.20
CA ALA A 47 -13.15 10.19 13.11
C ALA A 47 -11.75 9.78 12.62
N ILE A 48 -11.39 8.50 12.74
CA ILE A 48 -10.13 7.95 12.24
C ILE A 48 -10.28 7.75 10.73
N LYS A 49 -10.20 8.86 9.97
CA LYS A 49 -10.24 8.80 8.51
C LYS A 49 -8.93 8.21 7.99
N ASN A 50 -9.04 7.05 7.36
CA ASN A 50 -8.02 6.30 6.63
C ASN A 50 -6.90 5.73 7.51
N SER A 51 -6.82 4.40 7.60
CA SER A 51 -5.72 3.70 8.26
C SER A 51 -4.40 3.94 7.53
N ALA A 52 -3.37 4.36 8.27
CA ALA A 52 -2.02 4.50 7.73
C ALA A 52 -1.27 3.19 7.96
N LEU A 53 -0.89 2.52 6.87
CA LEU A 53 -0.13 1.27 6.93
C LEU A 53 1.33 1.59 7.28
N LEU A 54 1.79 1.06 8.42
CA LEU A 54 3.18 1.18 8.84
C LEU A 54 4.04 0.09 8.20
N HIS A 55 5.28 0.45 7.89
CA HIS A 55 6.25 -0.54 7.45
C HIS A 55 6.61 -1.48 8.62
N PRO A 56 6.65 -2.82 8.43
CA PRO A 56 6.79 -3.77 9.55
C PRO A 56 8.04 -3.58 10.41
N SER A 57 9.15 -3.14 9.81
CA SER A 57 10.44 -2.99 10.48
C SER A 57 11.01 -1.57 10.50
N GLN A 58 10.43 -0.64 9.74
CA GLN A 58 10.99 0.71 9.57
C GLN A 58 10.02 1.73 10.14
N LYS A 59 10.56 2.78 10.80
CA LYS A 59 9.76 3.83 11.41
C LYS A 59 9.19 4.82 10.36
N ARG A 60 8.43 4.31 9.39
CA ARG A 60 7.76 5.09 8.33
C ARG A 60 6.48 4.41 7.85
N ILE A 61 5.67 5.15 7.09
CA ILE A 61 4.52 4.62 6.35
C ILE A 61 5.03 3.82 5.13
N VAL A 62 4.28 2.81 4.71
CA VAL A 62 4.57 2.07 3.46
C VAL A 62 4.59 3.04 2.27
N THR A 63 5.52 2.85 1.35
CA THR A 63 5.68 3.67 0.14
C THR A 63 4.65 3.30 -0.93
N ALA A 64 4.41 4.21 -1.89
CA ALA A 64 3.55 3.92 -3.04
C ALA A 64 4.03 2.68 -3.81
N ARG A 65 5.35 2.46 -3.91
CA ARG A 65 5.89 1.27 -4.58
C ARG A 65 5.59 0.00 -3.79
N GLU A 66 5.71 0.01 -2.47
CA GLU A 66 5.34 -1.15 -1.62
C GLU A 66 3.86 -1.50 -1.79
N VAL A 67 2.96 -0.50 -1.73
CA VAL A 67 1.52 -0.73 -1.92
C VAL A 67 1.21 -1.24 -3.33
N SER A 68 1.90 -0.71 -4.35
CA SER A 68 1.69 -1.18 -5.73
C SER A 68 2.11 -2.64 -5.95
N ARG A 69 3.16 -3.11 -5.26
CA ARG A 69 3.56 -4.53 -5.30
C ARG A 69 2.51 -5.41 -4.65
N CYS A 70 1.89 -4.95 -3.55
CA CYS A 70 0.75 -5.66 -2.94
C CYS A 70 -0.45 -5.76 -3.90
N GLN A 71 -0.65 -4.79 -4.79
CA GLN A 71 -1.66 -4.84 -5.85
C GLN A 71 -1.22 -5.65 -7.09
N GLY A 72 0.00 -6.20 -7.09
CA GLY A 72 0.55 -7.00 -8.17
C GLY A 72 1.04 -6.19 -9.38
N PHE A 73 1.21 -4.87 -9.24
CA PHE A 73 1.82 -4.08 -10.31
C PHE A 73 3.29 -4.46 -10.49
N PRO A 74 3.76 -4.61 -11.74
CA PRO A 74 5.17 -4.83 -11.98
C PRO A 74 6.00 -3.58 -11.62
N ASP A 75 7.27 -3.79 -11.26
CA ASP A 75 8.16 -2.73 -10.78
C ASP A 75 8.49 -1.69 -11.86
N TRP A 76 8.44 -2.06 -13.13
CA TRP A 76 8.62 -1.15 -14.27
C TRP A 76 7.39 -0.27 -14.54
N TYR A 77 6.22 -0.59 -13.98
CA TYR A 77 5.02 0.23 -14.18
C TYR A 77 5.14 1.58 -13.48
N THR A 78 4.88 2.66 -14.22
CA THR A 78 5.01 4.03 -13.73
C THR A 78 3.64 4.71 -13.65
N PHE A 79 3.32 5.27 -12.49
CA PHE A 79 2.07 6.00 -12.23
C PHE A 79 2.13 7.44 -12.76
N LEU A 80 0.97 8.03 -13.05
CA LEU A 80 0.90 9.40 -13.55
C LEU A 80 1.32 10.41 -12.48
N LYS A 81 2.23 11.31 -12.85
CA LYS A 81 2.73 12.40 -12.01
C LYS A 81 1.75 13.59 -12.00
N ALA A 82 1.84 14.42 -10.98
CA ALA A 82 1.16 15.70 -10.81
C ALA A 82 2.15 16.87 -11.01
N ALA A 83 1.71 18.08 -10.72
CA ALA A 83 2.51 19.29 -10.87
C ALA A 83 3.57 19.46 -9.77
N ASN A 84 3.43 18.79 -8.62
CA ASN A 84 4.37 18.88 -7.51
C ASN A 84 4.51 17.54 -6.77
N LEU A 85 5.67 17.32 -6.15
CA LEU A 85 6.04 16.03 -5.55
C LEU A 85 5.06 15.54 -4.47
N LYS A 86 4.46 16.43 -3.67
CA LYS A 86 3.50 16.04 -2.63
C LYS A 86 2.20 15.52 -3.25
N GLU A 87 1.71 16.20 -4.27
CA GLU A 87 0.49 15.80 -4.98
C GLU A 87 0.74 14.55 -5.83
N ASP A 88 1.93 14.37 -6.39
CA ASP A 88 2.35 13.14 -7.10
C ASP A 88 2.16 11.91 -6.22
N VAL A 89 2.72 11.95 -5.00
CA VAL A 89 2.66 10.83 -4.05
C VAL A 89 1.21 10.54 -3.66
N ARG A 90 0.42 11.58 -3.36
CA ARG A 90 -0.99 11.42 -3.00
C ARG A 90 -1.81 10.82 -4.15
N ARG A 91 -1.58 11.29 -5.39
CA ARG A 91 -2.25 10.77 -6.59
C ARG A 91 -1.85 9.34 -6.89
N ALA A 92 -0.59 8.98 -6.70
CA ALA A 92 -0.12 7.61 -6.86
C ALA A 92 -0.86 6.65 -5.90
N TYR A 93 -0.96 6.99 -4.61
CA TYR A 93 -1.74 6.16 -3.67
C TYR A 93 -3.21 6.04 -4.07
N LYS A 94 -3.83 7.11 -4.59
CA LYS A 94 -5.21 7.07 -5.05
C LYS A 94 -5.37 6.20 -6.31
N GLN A 95 -4.44 6.28 -7.25
CA GLN A 95 -4.44 5.42 -8.45
C GLN A 95 -4.27 3.96 -8.07
N ILE A 96 -3.34 3.64 -7.17
CA ILE A 96 -3.09 2.27 -6.72
C ILE A 96 -4.28 1.72 -5.93
N GLY A 97 -4.84 2.53 -5.00
CA GLY A 97 -5.94 2.10 -4.14
C GLY A 97 -7.26 1.89 -4.87
N ASN A 98 -7.50 2.63 -5.96
CA ASN A 98 -8.69 2.49 -6.78
C ASN A 98 -8.55 1.49 -7.93
N ALA A 99 -7.33 1.00 -8.20
CA ALA A 99 -7.09 0.04 -9.25
C ALA A 99 -7.55 -1.37 -8.86
N VAL A 100 -7.93 -2.17 -9.87
CA VAL A 100 -8.15 -3.61 -9.71
C VAL A 100 -6.80 -4.31 -9.57
N PRO A 101 -6.64 -5.27 -8.64
CA PRO A 101 -5.40 -6.04 -8.53
C PRO A 101 -5.03 -6.73 -9.86
N VAL A 102 -3.78 -6.61 -10.28
CA VAL A 102 -3.31 -7.13 -11.58
C VAL A 102 -3.53 -8.64 -11.75
N PRO A 103 -3.23 -9.50 -10.74
CA PRO A 103 -3.45 -10.93 -10.87
C PRO A 103 -4.93 -11.30 -11.05
N LEU A 104 -5.83 -10.53 -10.43
CA LEU A 104 -7.28 -10.73 -10.56
C LEU A 104 -7.74 -10.35 -11.98
N ALA A 105 -7.30 -9.20 -12.48
CA ALA A 105 -7.61 -8.77 -13.84
C ALA A 105 -7.11 -9.78 -14.89
N PHE A 106 -5.93 -10.36 -14.67
CA PHE A 106 -5.37 -11.39 -15.53
C PHE A 106 -6.22 -12.67 -15.56
N ALA A 107 -6.60 -13.19 -14.39
CA ALA A 107 -7.45 -14.39 -14.30
C ALA A 107 -8.83 -14.20 -14.95
N LEU A 108 -9.42 -13.01 -14.79
CA LEU A 108 -10.67 -12.63 -15.46
C LEU A 108 -10.48 -12.55 -16.98
N GLY A 109 -9.37 -11.98 -17.44
CA GLY A 109 -9.02 -11.91 -18.86
C GLY A 109 -8.87 -13.28 -19.51
N GLN A 110 -8.25 -14.24 -18.82
CA GLN A 110 -8.15 -15.62 -19.31
C GLN A 110 -9.53 -16.27 -19.45
N SER A 111 -10.35 -16.19 -18.40
CA SER A 111 -11.71 -16.76 -18.43
C SER A 111 -12.56 -16.16 -19.55
N LEU A 112 -12.45 -14.85 -19.77
CA LEU A 112 -13.14 -14.15 -20.85
C LEU A 112 -12.62 -14.58 -22.22
N PHE A 113 -11.30 -14.71 -22.39
CA PHE A 113 -10.69 -15.15 -23.64
C PHE A 113 -11.18 -16.56 -24.03
N ASP A 114 -11.17 -17.50 -23.09
CA ASP A 114 -11.63 -18.88 -23.33
C ASP A 114 -13.11 -18.92 -23.74
N ALA A 115 -13.95 -18.09 -23.10
CA ALA A 115 -15.35 -17.95 -23.44
C ALA A 115 -15.54 -17.37 -24.86
N LEU A 116 -14.73 -16.38 -25.24
CA LEU A 116 -14.76 -15.77 -26.57
C LEU A 116 -14.33 -16.76 -27.66
N ILE A 117 -13.26 -17.53 -27.44
CA ILE A 117 -12.83 -18.59 -28.36
C ILE A 117 -13.94 -19.63 -28.52
N THR A 118 -14.50 -20.12 -27.41
CA THR A 118 -15.60 -21.10 -27.43
C THR A 118 -16.81 -20.57 -28.19
N THR A 119 -17.18 -19.31 -27.99
CA THR A 119 -18.31 -18.68 -28.67
C THR A 119 -18.03 -18.52 -30.16
N ARG A 120 -16.83 -18.06 -30.53
CA ARG A 120 -16.40 -17.93 -31.93
C ARG A 120 -16.44 -19.27 -32.66
N ASP A 121 -15.97 -20.34 -32.03
CA ASP A 121 -15.91 -21.65 -32.65
C ASP A 121 -17.31 -22.28 -32.78
N ARG A 122 -18.25 -21.95 -31.87
CA ARG A 122 -19.66 -22.39 -31.93
C ARG A 122 -20.49 -21.66 -32.99
N PHE A 123 -20.27 -20.36 -33.18
CA PHE A 123 -21.14 -19.51 -34.03
C PHE A 123 -20.45 -19.05 -35.32
N GLY A 124 -19.19 -19.43 -35.56
CA GLY A 124 -18.39 -18.93 -36.68
C GLY A 124 -18.15 -17.41 -36.61
N ARG A 125 -17.57 -16.82 -37.67
CA ARG A 125 -17.35 -15.36 -37.79
C ARG A 125 -18.64 -14.54 -37.97
N ALA A 126 -19.82 -15.11 -37.74
CA ALA A 126 -21.11 -14.47 -38.02
C ALA A 126 -21.41 -13.20 -37.17
N GLY A 127 -20.58 -12.90 -36.17
CA GLY A 127 -20.73 -11.74 -35.29
C GLY A 127 -19.56 -10.75 -35.30
N SER A 128 -18.59 -10.87 -36.23
CA SER A 128 -17.57 -9.82 -36.36
C SER A 128 -18.22 -8.60 -37.02
N PRO A 129 -18.26 -7.41 -36.38
CA PRO A 129 -18.62 -6.21 -37.10
C PRO A 129 -17.58 -5.98 -38.20
N ASP A 130 -18.06 -5.73 -39.42
CA ASP A 130 -17.21 -5.32 -40.53
C ASP A 130 -16.55 -3.99 -40.16
N ILE A 131 -15.22 -3.98 -40.18
CA ILE A 131 -14.38 -2.81 -39.83
C ILE A 131 -14.15 -1.95 -41.06
#